data_AF-A0A9N9P5D7-F1
#
_entry.id   AF-A0A9N9P5D7-F1
#
_cell.length_a   1.000
_cell.length_b   1.000
_cell.length_c   1.000
_cell.angle_alpha   90.00
_cell.angle_beta   90.00
_cell.angle_gamma   90.00
#
_symmetry.space_group_name_H-M   'P 1'
#
loop_
_entity.id
_entity.type
_entity.pdbx_description
1 polymer ?
#
loop_
_entity_poly.entity_id
_entity_poly.type
_entity_poly.pdbx_seq_one_letter_code
_entity_poly.pdbx_strand_id
1 'polypeptide(L)'
;KNIGQQIFVHYGYADVGSIHGDISKAQILRSPDEKQVAVSLPQKPKKAVKLRLQQRSNSLLTVEPCIQENSLLQSESAEGSNIHQQLITAQKAIFEGELFDQLIREARNIPGITLVENEIFVQIYEGVDLTIQWANIDSIKEAPSSDDAWTSETDNFDMTISPESSTPFTCTVLKLAMDLLLRRCHRIQLLKKQERVLNWTRGTPRESSGAQILNQVIHLLKYYFFCKHIRDIVKASTRALSSGGVPVQIHFISNLAKGKDLIDDIWKKIGKDKIFLFSVVFSFFKRHSIRFTLESPTSVIVHLPHGDIRTRGHAQFQDLVSREIILLLLRIIHEQLIYLTGLDNVVSGEGNWCVDVALLLIYKDIPPIISESSVQEVTQDKWSKSLWKRPIKISIVNGQPSPDKLTVKIDAFGISKGPELVIGGNEGKHIRKEFGEIIYEFLISL
;
A
#
# COMPACT_ATOMS: atom_id res chain seq x y z
N LYS A 1 61.94 32.67 9.05
CA LYS A 1 60.75 32.41 9.90
C LYS A 1 59.51 32.88 9.15
N ASN A 2 58.92 32.02 8.31
CA ASN A 2 57.63 32.31 7.65
C ASN A 2 56.51 32.10 8.66
N ILE A 3 56.32 33.10 9.53
CA ILE A 3 55.10 33.22 10.32
C ILE A 3 54.02 33.69 9.33
N GLY A 4 52.99 32.87 9.09
CA GLY A 4 51.67 33.46 8.87
C GLY A 4 50.85 33.10 7.62
N GLN A 5 51.26 32.20 6.73
CA GLN A 5 50.35 31.74 5.68
C GLN A 5 49.55 30.51 6.14
N GLN A 6 48.44 30.77 6.81
CA GLN A 6 47.43 29.75 7.10
C GLN A 6 46.61 29.50 5.84
N ILE A 7 46.53 28.25 5.40
CA ILE A 7 45.69 27.85 4.27
C ILE A 7 44.34 27.40 4.83
N PHE A 8 43.26 28.02 4.33
CA PHE A 8 41.90 27.66 4.66
C PHE A 8 41.20 27.02 3.46
N VAL A 9 40.50 25.92 3.70
CA VAL A 9 39.67 25.23 2.71
C VAL A 9 38.20 25.43 3.07
N HIS A 10 37.42 25.88 2.10
CA HIS A 10 35.96 25.94 2.23
C HIS A 10 35.37 24.59 1.81
N TYR A 11 34.57 23.97 2.67
CA TYR A 11 33.96 22.65 2.42
C TYR A 11 32.42 22.63 2.60
N GLY A 12 31.81 23.81 2.74
CA GLY A 12 30.36 23.96 2.89
C GLY A 12 29.63 24.04 1.56
N TYR A 13 28.32 24.30 1.63
CA TYR A 13 27.40 24.34 0.49
C TYR A 13 26.89 25.74 0.15
N ALA A 14 27.55 26.79 0.66
CA ALA A 14 27.12 28.18 0.48
C ALA A 14 27.10 28.60 -1.00
N ASP A 15 28.04 28.07 -1.78
CA ASP A 15 28.20 28.24 -3.22
C ASP A 15 27.08 27.57 -4.03
N VAL A 16 26.57 26.42 -3.57
CA VAL A 16 25.46 25.71 -4.22
C VAL A 16 24.08 26.17 -3.76
N GLY A 17 24.01 27.24 -2.97
CA GLY A 17 22.76 27.88 -2.59
C GLY A 17 22.32 27.64 -1.15
N SER A 18 23.02 26.81 -0.37
CA SER A 18 22.71 26.60 1.05
C SER A 18 22.62 27.92 1.81
N ILE A 19 21.70 27.96 2.77
CA ILE A 19 21.49 29.05 3.72
C ILE A 19 21.95 28.66 5.13
N HIS A 20 22.57 27.49 5.27
CA HIS A 20 23.02 26.98 6.55
C HIS A 20 24.20 27.79 7.06
N GLY A 21 24.07 28.33 8.27
CA GLY A 21 25.00 29.32 8.85
C GLY A 21 26.27 28.72 9.46
N ASP A 22 26.53 27.43 9.27
CA ASP A 22 27.66 26.76 9.90
C ASP A 22 29.02 27.21 9.32
N ILE A 23 30.02 27.26 10.20
CA ILE A 23 31.40 27.59 9.83
C ILE A 23 31.96 26.45 8.99
N SER A 24 32.04 26.67 7.68
CA SER A 24 32.48 25.67 6.71
C SER A 24 33.93 25.90 6.23
N LYS A 25 34.80 26.37 7.12
CA LYS A 25 36.22 26.63 6.85
C LYS A 25 37.07 25.67 7.67
N ALA A 26 37.93 24.93 7.00
CA ALA A 26 38.91 24.04 7.62
C ALA A 26 40.31 24.64 7.46
N GLN A 27 41.14 24.55 8.50
CA GLN A 27 42.52 25.02 8.42
C GLN A 27 43.45 23.83 8.16
N ILE A 28 44.31 23.95 7.14
CA ILE A 28 45.35 22.96 6.89
C ILE A 28 46.56 23.32 7.74
N LEU A 29 46.90 22.42 8.66
CA LEU A 29 48.06 22.52 9.54
C LEU A 29 49.13 21.55 9.04
N ARG A 30 50.37 22.02 8.91
CA ARG A 30 51.52 21.14 8.74
C ARG A 30 52.07 20.82 10.13
N SER A 31 52.26 19.54 10.42
CA SER A 31 52.98 19.13 11.64
C SER A 31 54.39 19.73 11.61
N PRO A 32 54.94 20.17 12.76
CA PRO A 32 56.33 20.66 12.84
C PRO A 32 57.36 19.62 12.38
N ASP A 33 57.01 18.33 12.38
CA ASP A 33 57.87 17.25 11.89
C ASP A 33 57.87 17.10 10.36
N GLU A 34 57.23 18.02 9.63
CA GLU A 34 57.09 18.13 8.15
C GLU A 34 56.51 16.90 7.40
N LYS A 35 56.32 15.76 8.08
CA LYS A 35 55.89 14.50 7.44
C LYS A 35 54.39 14.30 7.38
N GLN A 36 53.60 15.09 8.12
CA GLN A 36 52.15 14.93 8.17
C GLN A 36 51.44 16.27 8.01
N VAL A 37 50.50 16.30 7.07
CA VAL A 37 49.58 17.41 6.87
C VAL A 37 48.25 17.00 7.49
N ALA A 38 47.76 17.79 8.45
CA ALA A 38 46.52 17.55 9.17
C ALA A 38 45.51 18.66 8.88
N VAL A 39 44.21 18.33 8.93
CA VAL A 39 43.14 19.32 8.84
C VAL A 39 42.58 19.55 10.24
N SER A 40 42.62 20.78 10.74
CA SER A 40 41.82 21.16 11.90
C SER A 40 40.42 21.53 11.42
N LEU A 41 39.47 20.65 11.74
CA LEU A 41 38.04 20.90 11.56
C LEU A 41 37.50 21.56 12.83
N PRO A 42 36.67 22.62 12.73
CA PRO A 42 35.95 23.14 13.89
C PRO A 42 35.07 22.01 14.44
N GLN A 43 35.43 21.53 15.63
CA GLN A 43 34.92 20.29 16.20
C GLN A 43 33.39 20.28 16.22
N LYS A 44 32.78 19.40 15.41
CA LYS A 44 31.42 18.93 15.66
C LYS A 44 31.44 17.41 15.77
N PRO A 45 30.68 16.83 16.72
CA PRO A 45 30.51 15.39 16.80
C PRO A 45 30.00 14.88 15.45
N LYS A 46 30.47 13.70 15.04
CA LYS A 46 30.04 13.03 13.81
C LYS A 46 28.57 12.63 13.98
N LYS A 47 27.63 13.53 13.76
CA LYS A 47 26.20 13.24 13.85
C LYS A 47 25.61 13.02 12.47
N ALA A 48 24.58 12.19 12.39
CA ALA A 48 23.87 11.87 11.17
C ALA A 48 22.36 11.72 11.44
N VAL A 49 21.55 11.97 10.40
CA VAL A 49 20.11 11.71 10.49
C VAL A 49 19.86 10.21 10.40
N LYS A 50 19.33 9.65 11.48
CA LYS A 50 18.84 8.28 11.59
C LYS A 50 17.32 8.28 11.43
N LEU A 51 16.80 7.39 10.60
CA LEU A 51 15.37 7.18 10.37
C LEU A 51 14.99 5.82 10.94
N ARG A 52 13.95 5.81 11.76
CA ARG A 52 13.36 4.60 12.31
C ARG A 52 11.87 4.59 12.03
N LEU A 53 11.41 3.60 11.27
CA LEU A 53 10.00 3.38 10.99
C LEU A 53 9.54 2.19 11.82
N GLN A 54 8.64 2.44 12.76
CA GLN A 54 8.11 1.43 13.66
C GLN A 54 6.68 1.09 13.25
N GLN A 55 6.45 -0.17 12.88
CA GLN A 55 5.11 -0.70 12.61
C GLN A 55 4.67 -1.56 13.80
N ARG A 56 3.71 -1.06 14.58
CA ARG A 56 3.01 -1.79 15.63
C ARG A 56 1.97 -2.68 14.96
N SER A 57 2.06 -3.98 15.17
CA SER A 57 1.00 -4.88 14.75
C SER A 57 -0.16 -4.77 15.76
N ASN A 58 -1.39 -4.58 15.29
CA ASN A 58 -2.58 -4.58 16.15
C ASN A 58 -3.03 -6.01 16.54
N SER A 59 -2.22 -7.03 16.25
CA SER A 59 -2.52 -8.41 16.63
C SER A 59 -2.31 -8.57 18.14
N LEU A 60 -3.35 -8.98 18.86
CA LEU A 60 -3.30 -9.31 20.30
C LEU A 60 -2.34 -10.47 20.62
N LEU A 61 -1.90 -11.22 19.60
CA LEU A 61 -0.83 -12.20 19.73
C LEU A 61 0.51 -11.44 19.70
N THR A 62 1.28 -11.56 20.77
CA THR A 62 2.61 -10.96 21.02
C THR A 62 3.58 -11.17 19.86
N VAL A 63 3.45 -10.34 18.83
CA VAL A 63 4.42 -10.19 17.75
C VAL A 63 5.17 -8.91 18.03
N GLU A 64 6.49 -9.03 18.21
CA GLU A 64 7.37 -7.88 18.40
C GLU A 64 7.16 -6.84 17.30
N PRO A 65 7.20 -5.54 17.63
CA PRO A 65 7.01 -4.48 16.64
C PRO A 65 8.08 -4.58 15.55
N CYS A 66 7.66 -4.57 14.29
CA CYS A 66 8.60 -4.52 13.18
C CYS A 66 9.24 -3.13 13.15
N ILE A 67 10.53 -3.08 13.49
CA ILE A 67 11.32 -1.85 13.49
C ILE A 67 12.21 -1.88 12.26
N GLN A 68 12.10 -0.84 11.44
CA GLN A 68 12.95 -0.62 10.29
C GLN A 68 13.84 0.56 10.54
N GLU A 69 15.14 0.40 10.31
CA GLU A 69 16.11 1.49 10.40
C GLU A 69 16.77 1.69 9.04
N ASN A 70 17.15 2.91 8.71
CA ASN A 70 17.98 3.12 7.52
C ASN A 70 19.35 2.49 7.81
N SER A 71 19.72 1.49 6.99
CA SER A 71 21.08 0.99 7.03
C SER A 71 22.00 2.18 6.74
N LEU A 72 22.84 2.49 7.71
CA LEU A 72 23.78 3.59 7.61
C LEU A 72 24.59 3.31 6.35
N LEU A 73 24.46 4.14 5.31
CA LEU A 73 25.32 4.05 4.13
C LEU A 73 26.73 4.15 4.67
N GLN A 74 27.37 2.98 4.82
CA GLN A 74 28.60 2.82 5.54
C GLN A 74 29.55 3.84 4.94
N SER A 75 29.87 4.87 5.72
CA SER A 75 31.06 5.63 5.43
C SER A 75 32.15 4.61 5.62
N GLU A 76 32.66 4.07 4.51
CA GLU A 76 33.82 3.18 4.46
C GLU A 76 34.79 3.65 5.53
N SER A 77 35.12 2.73 6.44
CA SER A 77 35.92 3.02 7.62
C SER A 77 37.13 3.83 7.19
N ALA A 78 37.16 5.09 7.64
CA ALA A 78 38.21 6.05 7.35
C ALA A 78 39.45 5.73 8.20
N GLU A 79 40.01 4.54 8.01
CA GLU A 79 41.33 4.17 8.54
C GLU A 79 42.46 4.77 7.71
N GLY A 80 42.14 5.48 6.61
CA GLY A 80 43.07 6.37 5.93
C GLY A 80 43.04 7.78 6.53
N SER A 81 44.18 8.26 7.05
CA SER A 81 44.40 9.66 7.46
C SER A 81 44.46 10.65 6.27
N ASN A 82 43.68 10.39 5.22
CA ASN A 82 43.68 11.23 4.04
C ASN A 82 42.83 12.47 4.31
N ILE A 83 43.45 13.64 4.20
CA ILE A 83 42.83 14.97 4.25
C ILE A 83 41.53 15.02 3.46
N HIS A 84 41.50 14.40 2.28
CA HIS A 84 40.33 14.37 1.43
C HIS A 84 39.14 13.66 2.10
N GLN A 85 39.38 12.54 2.77
CA GLN A 85 38.34 11.77 3.47
C GLN A 85 37.81 12.52 4.70
N GLN A 86 38.68 13.23 5.41
CA GLN A 86 38.28 14.12 6.51
C GLN A 86 37.37 15.25 6.01
N LEU A 87 37.71 15.87 4.87
CA LEU A 87 36.90 16.91 4.25
C LEU A 87 35.54 16.38 3.75
N ILE A 88 35.51 15.22 3.09
CA ILE A 88 34.25 14.58 2.66
C ILE A 88 33.37 14.27 3.86
N THR A 89 33.95 13.73 4.93
CA THR A 89 33.22 13.41 6.17
C THR A 89 32.65 14.69 6.81
N ALA A 90 33.44 15.75 6.88
CA ALA A 90 33.01 17.04 7.40
C ALA A 90 31.90 17.67 6.55
N GLN A 91 32.04 17.59 5.23
CA GLN A 91 31.04 18.06 4.28
C GLN A 91 29.71 17.28 4.44
N LYS A 92 29.77 15.95 4.56
CA LYS A 92 28.59 15.11 4.85
C LYS A 92 27.95 15.51 6.18
N ALA A 93 28.73 15.74 7.24
CA ALA A 93 28.20 16.17 8.54
C ALA A 93 27.49 17.53 8.46
N ILE A 94 28.01 18.50 7.70
CA ILE A 94 27.33 19.78 7.45
C ILE A 94 26.01 19.54 6.69
N PHE A 95 26.02 18.69 5.66
CA PHE A 95 24.83 18.39 4.89
C PHE A 95 23.73 17.76 5.75
N GLU A 96 24.09 16.77 6.57
CA GLU A 96 23.20 16.10 7.50
C GLU A 96 22.67 17.05 8.57
N GLY A 97 23.51 17.96 9.07
CA GLY A 97 23.11 18.98 10.05
C GLY A 97 22.11 19.97 9.47
N GLU A 98 22.38 20.44 8.25
CA GLU A 98 21.44 21.30 7.52
C GLU A 98 20.11 20.58 7.26
N LEU A 99 20.15 19.31 6.85
CA LEU A 99 18.95 18.50 6.66
C LEU A 99 18.13 18.46 7.95
N PHE A 100 18.74 18.09 9.07
CA PHE A 100 18.04 17.99 10.34
C PHE A 100 17.46 19.33 10.82
N ASP A 101 18.20 20.43 10.67
CA ASP A 101 17.71 21.77 11.01
C ASP A 101 16.51 22.20 10.15
N GLN A 102 16.51 21.83 8.87
CA GLN A 102 15.35 22.04 8.00
C GLN A 102 14.16 21.19 8.44
N LEU A 103 14.37 19.91 8.77
CA LEU A 103 13.32 19.03 9.28
C LEU A 103 12.72 19.54 10.58
N ILE A 104 13.52 20.04 11.54
CA ILE A 104 13.03 20.67 12.78
C ILE A 104 12.18 21.91 12.46
N ARG A 105 12.69 22.78 11.56
CA ARG A 105 12.00 24.02 11.20
C ARG A 105 10.64 23.73 10.57
N GLU A 106 10.56 22.70 9.74
CA GLU A 106 9.30 22.23 9.16
C GLU A 106 8.38 21.59 10.20
N ALA A 107 8.93 20.71 11.05
CA ALA A 107 8.18 20.00 12.08
C ALA A 107 7.40 20.94 13.00
N ARG A 108 7.99 22.09 13.35
CA ARG A 108 7.33 23.13 14.17
C ARG A 108 6.07 23.72 13.55
N ASN A 109 5.95 23.67 12.23
CA ASN A 109 4.80 24.22 11.50
C ASN A 109 3.74 23.17 11.14
N ILE A 110 4.01 21.88 11.38
CA ILE A 110 3.10 20.79 11.02
C ILE A 110 2.35 20.33 12.28
N PRO A 111 1.01 20.40 12.31
CA PRO A 111 0.23 19.93 13.46
C PRO A 111 0.35 18.42 13.64
N GLY A 112 0.42 17.95 14.89
CA GLY A 112 0.48 16.53 15.23
C GLY A 112 1.87 15.90 15.18
N ILE A 113 2.94 16.68 14.94
CA ILE A 113 4.32 16.22 15.09
C ILE A 113 4.79 16.51 16.51
N THR A 114 5.42 15.53 17.15
CA THR A 114 6.04 15.70 18.47
C THR A 114 7.54 15.89 18.30
N LEU A 115 8.07 16.95 18.89
CA LEU A 115 9.50 17.27 18.89
C LEU A 115 10.09 16.97 20.27
N VAL A 116 11.09 16.12 20.32
CA VAL A 116 11.94 15.89 21.49
C VAL A 116 13.36 16.33 21.11
N GLU A 117 14.18 16.82 22.04
CA GLU A 117 15.46 17.53 21.80
C GLU A 117 16.22 17.16 20.51
N ASN A 118 16.49 15.87 20.27
CA ASN A 118 17.20 15.36 19.09
C ASN A 118 16.35 14.42 18.21
N GLU A 119 15.03 14.42 18.38
CA GLU A 119 14.11 13.45 17.78
C GLU A 119 12.81 14.10 17.29
N ILE A 120 12.38 13.72 16.09
CA ILE A 120 11.09 14.11 15.51
C ILE A 120 10.24 12.86 15.41
N PHE A 121 9.11 12.85 16.11
CA PHE A 121 8.13 11.77 16.08
C PHE A 121 6.93 12.17 15.24
N VAL A 122 6.64 11.35 14.22
CA VAL A 122 5.53 11.56 13.31
C VAL A 122 4.69 10.30 13.22
N GLN A 123 3.41 10.40 13.60
CA GLN A 123 2.45 9.35 13.32
C GLN A 123 2.06 9.42 11.83
N ILE A 124 2.48 8.41 11.07
CA ILE A 124 2.21 8.33 9.63
C ILE A 124 0.82 7.75 9.41
N TYR A 125 0.55 6.62 10.07
CA TYR A 125 -0.68 5.87 9.93
C TYR A 125 -1.02 5.20 11.27
N GLU A 126 -2.21 4.64 11.42
CA GLU A 126 -2.57 3.89 12.62
C GLU A 126 -1.60 2.70 12.80
N GLY A 127 -0.90 2.69 13.94
CA GLY A 127 0.15 1.71 14.23
C GLY A 127 1.45 1.89 13.44
N VAL A 128 1.66 3.00 12.72
CA VAL A 128 2.91 3.27 12.00
C VAL A 128 3.48 4.63 12.39
N ASP A 129 4.63 4.59 13.06
CA ASP A 129 5.32 5.77 13.57
C ASP A 129 6.66 5.94 12.85
N LEU A 130 6.96 7.15 12.39
CA LEU A 130 8.27 7.55 11.89
C LEU A 130 8.99 8.35 12.97
N THR A 131 10.19 7.92 13.33
CA THR A 131 11.11 8.62 14.23
C THR A 131 12.33 9.07 13.43
N ILE A 132 12.66 10.35 13.50
CA ILE A 132 13.85 10.94 12.88
C ILE A 132 14.76 11.41 14.00
N GLN A 133 15.93 10.80 14.14
CA GLN A 133 16.85 11.06 15.24
C GLN A 133 18.16 11.68 14.72
N TRP A 134 18.71 12.62 15.47
CA TRP A 134 20.04 13.18 15.27
C TRP A 134 21.07 12.40 16.10
N ALA A 135 21.51 11.26 15.57
CA ALA A 135 22.33 10.29 16.28
C ALA A 135 23.84 10.51 16.06
N ASN A 136 24.66 10.19 17.06
CA ASN A 136 26.12 10.22 16.93
C ASN A 136 26.60 8.93 16.22
N ILE A 137 27.37 9.07 15.15
CA ILE A 137 27.91 7.98 14.34
C ILE A 137 28.75 7.02 15.20
N ASP A 138 29.47 7.55 16.20
CA ASP A 138 30.32 6.74 17.06
C ASP A 138 29.50 5.83 17.98
N SER A 139 28.33 6.29 18.47
CA SER A 139 27.42 5.47 19.30
C SER A 139 26.72 4.35 18.54
N ILE A 140 26.72 4.40 17.20
CA ILE A 140 26.02 3.42 16.36
C ILE A 140 26.88 2.17 16.13
N LYS A 141 28.21 2.27 16.29
CA LYS A 141 29.14 1.15 16.09
C LYS A 141 29.18 0.16 17.25
N GLU A 142 28.64 0.52 18.42
CA GLU A 142 28.78 -0.25 19.66
C GLU A 142 27.55 -1.08 20.05
N ALA A 143 26.54 -1.20 19.18
CA ALA A 143 25.47 -2.17 19.38
C ALA A 143 25.74 -3.43 18.54
N PRO A 144 26.51 -4.42 19.04
CA PRO A 144 26.49 -5.75 18.46
C PRO A 144 25.10 -6.33 18.70
N SER A 145 24.36 -6.60 17.63
CA SER A 145 23.29 -7.59 17.68
C SER A 145 23.94 -8.91 18.06
N SER A 146 23.80 -9.29 19.33
CA SER A 146 24.05 -10.66 19.77
C SER A 146 23.11 -11.57 19.00
N ASP A 147 23.69 -12.61 18.39
CA ASP A 147 23.05 -13.72 17.69
C ASP A 147 22.43 -13.39 16.32
N ASP A 148 23.26 -13.47 15.27
CA ASP A 148 22.96 -14.38 14.16
C ASP A 148 24.18 -14.57 13.24
N ALA A 149 24.49 -15.83 12.96
CA ALA A 149 25.59 -16.29 12.14
C ALA A 149 25.41 -15.85 10.67
N TRP A 150 26.06 -14.75 10.29
CA TRP A 150 26.23 -14.36 8.89
C TRP A 150 27.56 -14.89 8.38
N THR A 151 27.52 -16.06 7.73
CA THR A 151 28.60 -16.51 6.86
C THR A 151 28.69 -15.57 5.65
N SER A 152 29.89 -15.05 5.44
CA SER A 152 30.32 -14.21 4.32
C SER A 152 29.85 -14.70 2.95
N GLU A 153 28.99 -13.94 2.28
CA GLU A 153 28.85 -13.98 0.83
C GLU A 153 29.34 -12.66 0.22
N THR A 154 30.32 -12.85 -0.66
CA THR A 154 31.03 -11.88 -1.48
C THR A 154 30.14 -11.06 -2.40
N ASP A 155 30.52 -9.80 -2.57
CA ASP A 155 30.05 -8.80 -3.53
C ASP A 155 29.54 -9.38 -4.85
N ASN A 156 28.21 -9.38 -5.00
CA ASN A 156 27.55 -9.45 -6.30
C ASN A 156 26.53 -8.32 -6.39
N PHE A 157 26.86 -7.29 -7.18
CA PHE A 157 26.02 -6.12 -7.48
C PHE A 157 24.79 -6.44 -8.35
N ASP A 158 24.56 -7.72 -8.68
CA ASP A 158 23.47 -8.19 -9.54
C ASP A 158 22.34 -8.87 -8.75
N MET A 159 22.04 -8.30 -7.57
CA MET A 159 20.90 -8.70 -6.77
C MET A 159 19.63 -8.14 -7.41
N THR A 160 19.08 -8.91 -8.35
CA THR A 160 17.66 -8.79 -8.70
C THR A 160 16.87 -8.83 -7.40
N ILE A 161 16.20 -7.72 -7.10
CA ILE A 161 15.51 -7.44 -5.84
C ILE A 161 14.47 -8.55 -5.61
N SER A 162 14.87 -9.61 -4.91
CA SER A 162 13.94 -10.63 -4.44
C SER A 162 13.14 -10.01 -3.29
N PRO A 163 11.80 -9.92 -3.39
CA PRO A 163 10.95 -9.29 -2.38
C PRO A 163 10.90 -10.03 -1.03
N GLU A 164 11.68 -11.10 -0.86
CA GLU A 164 11.66 -11.98 0.31
C GLU A 164 12.86 -11.79 1.25
N SER A 165 13.92 -11.05 0.84
CA SER A 165 14.96 -10.65 1.79
C SER A 165 14.45 -9.52 2.68
N SER A 166 14.19 -9.85 3.94
CA SER A 166 13.50 -9.06 4.97
C SER A 166 14.29 -7.85 5.50
N THR A 167 15.21 -7.28 4.73
CA THR A 167 15.86 -6.02 5.13
C THR A 167 15.05 -4.83 4.62
N PRO A 168 14.69 -3.88 5.49
CA PRO A 168 13.73 -2.86 5.15
C PRO A 168 14.34 -1.69 4.37
N PHE A 169 14.36 -1.81 3.05
CA PHE A 169 14.81 -0.75 2.12
C PHE A 169 14.04 0.57 2.23
N THR A 170 12.86 0.59 2.86
CA THR A 170 12.00 1.78 2.93
C THR A 170 12.68 2.95 3.62
N CYS A 171 13.35 2.74 4.76
CA CYS A 171 14.03 3.84 5.47
C CYS A 171 15.23 4.36 4.70
N THR A 172 15.98 3.49 4.02
CA THR A 172 17.12 3.88 3.16
C THR A 172 16.64 4.70 1.96
N VAL A 173 15.58 4.26 1.29
CA VAL A 173 14.95 5.02 0.18
C VAL A 173 14.44 6.36 0.69
N LEU A 174 13.84 6.40 1.87
CA LEU A 174 13.35 7.64 2.48
C LEU A 174 14.48 8.62 2.77
N LYS A 175 15.60 8.15 3.32
CA LYS A 175 16.79 8.96 3.56
C LYS A 175 17.33 9.55 2.25
N LEU A 176 17.48 8.71 1.23
CA LEU A 176 17.92 9.15 -0.10
C LEU A 176 16.96 10.19 -0.69
N ALA A 177 15.65 9.99 -0.54
CA ALA A 177 14.64 10.95 -1.00
C ALA A 177 14.76 12.30 -0.27
N MET A 178 14.97 12.29 1.05
CA MET A 178 15.24 13.50 1.83
C MET A 178 16.51 14.22 1.36
N ASP A 179 17.58 13.48 1.09
CA ASP A 179 18.84 14.05 0.61
C ASP A 179 18.70 14.69 -0.77
N LEU A 180 17.97 14.04 -1.68
CA LEU A 180 17.66 14.59 -3.01
C LEU A 180 16.78 15.84 -2.92
N LEU A 181 15.81 15.85 -2.00
CA LEU A 181 14.96 17.00 -1.74
C LEU A 181 15.74 18.21 -1.21
N LEU A 182 16.70 17.98 -0.31
CA LEU A 182 17.59 19.04 0.17
C LEU A 182 18.44 19.62 -0.97
N ARG A 183 19.06 18.76 -1.79
CA ARG A 183 19.83 19.20 -2.97
C ARG A 183 18.99 19.99 -3.97
N ARG A 184 17.73 19.59 -4.17
CA ARG A 184 16.78 20.35 -4.98
C ARG A 184 16.53 21.73 -4.39
N CYS A 185 16.37 21.83 -3.07
CA CYS A 185 16.20 23.10 -2.38
C CYS A 185 17.42 24.01 -2.57
N HIS A 186 18.65 23.47 -2.44
CA HIS A 186 19.88 24.21 -2.74
C HIS A 186 19.87 24.78 -4.16
N ARG A 187 19.58 23.95 -5.16
CA ARG A 187 19.50 24.38 -6.56
C ARG A 187 18.47 25.49 -6.77
N ILE A 188 17.28 25.38 -6.19
CA ILE A 188 16.25 26.42 -6.29
C ILE A 188 16.71 27.72 -5.63
N GLN A 189 17.36 27.63 -4.46
CA GLN A 189 17.89 28.80 -3.76
C GLN A 189 19.01 29.48 -4.55
N LEU A 190 19.87 28.70 -5.21
CA LEU A 190 20.92 29.21 -6.08
C LEU A 190 20.33 29.98 -7.27
N LEU A 191 19.34 29.41 -7.96
CA LEU A 191 18.64 30.08 -9.06
C LEU A 191 17.99 31.39 -8.59
N LYS A 192 17.32 31.38 -7.43
CA LYS A 192 16.75 32.60 -6.81
C LYS A 192 17.82 33.64 -6.43
N LYS A 193 19.03 33.22 -6.06
CA LYS A 193 20.16 34.14 -5.80
C LYS A 193 20.62 34.79 -7.12
N GLN A 194 20.75 34.00 -8.19
CA GLN A 194 21.14 34.50 -9.52
C GLN A 194 20.11 35.48 -10.10
N GLU A 195 18.81 35.15 -10.00
CA GLU A 195 17.74 36.04 -10.45
C GLU A 195 17.71 37.37 -9.69
N ARG A 196 18.03 37.38 -8.39
CA ARG A 196 18.11 38.60 -7.59
C ARG A 196 19.23 39.54 -8.04
N VAL A 197 20.37 38.99 -8.46
CA VAL A 197 21.50 39.79 -8.99
C VAL A 197 21.10 40.44 -10.32
N LEU A 198 20.33 39.73 -11.16
CA LEU A 198 19.86 40.26 -12.44
C LEU A 198 18.71 41.27 -12.30
N ASN A 199 17.81 41.07 -11.33
CA ASN A 199 16.58 41.85 -11.17
C ASN A 199 16.62 42.82 -9.97
N TRP A 200 17.73 43.54 -9.80
CA TRP A 200 18.03 44.38 -8.62
C TRP A 200 16.96 45.44 -8.28
N THR A 201 16.03 45.75 -9.18
CA THR A 201 15.09 46.89 -9.05
C THR A 201 13.65 46.54 -8.67
N ARG A 202 13.25 45.27 -8.48
CA ARG A 202 11.82 44.93 -8.32
C ARG A 202 11.49 44.22 -7.00
N GLY A 203 11.38 45.03 -5.92
CA GLY A 203 10.68 44.70 -4.66
C GLY A 203 11.32 43.59 -3.82
N THR A 204 11.23 43.68 -2.49
CA THR A 204 11.63 42.58 -1.59
C THR A 204 10.71 41.39 -1.82
N PRO A 205 11.19 40.26 -2.40
CA PRO A 205 10.35 39.08 -2.54
C PRO A 205 10.06 38.56 -1.14
N ARG A 206 8.77 38.37 -0.81
CA ARG A 206 8.34 37.66 0.40
C ARG A 206 9.17 36.38 0.51
N GLU A 207 9.79 36.16 1.66
CA GLU A 207 10.50 34.93 1.97
C GLU A 207 9.55 33.76 1.70
N SER A 208 9.74 33.12 0.54
CA SER A 208 8.92 32.00 0.14
C SER A 208 9.10 30.92 1.19
N SER A 209 7.98 30.39 1.67
CA SER A 209 7.85 29.21 2.54
C SER A 209 9.07 28.30 2.42
N GLY A 210 9.69 27.96 3.55
CA GLY A 210 10.90 27.14 3.62
C GLY A 210 10.79 25.83 2.82
N ALA A 211 11.92 25.12 2.72
CA ALA A 211 11.91 23.76 2.18
C ALA A 211 10.76 22.95 2.83
N GLN A 212 10.11 22.09 2.04
CA GLN A 212 9.00 21.25 2.49
C GLN A 212 9.40 19.78 2.43
N ILE A 213 10.62 19.45 2.85
CA ILE A 213 11.21 18.12 2.81
C ILE A 213 10.40 17.14 3.66
N LEU A 214 10.16 17.49 4.93
CA LEU A 214 9.46 16.64 5.89
C LEU A 214 8.01 16.43 5.46
N ASN A 215 7.31 17.50 5.08
CA ASN A 215 5.91 17.39 4.67
C ASN A 215 5.76 16.46 3.46
N GLN A 216 6.64 16.59 2.46
CA GLN A 216 6.59 15.76 1.25
C GLN A 216 6.85 14.28 1.55
N VAL A 217 7.80 13.99 2.44
CA VAL A 217 8.07 12.65 2.92
C VAL A 217 6.87 12.06 3.67
N ILE A 218 6.25 12.84 4.55
CA ILE A 218 5.06 12.40 5.30
C ILE A 218 3.93 12.05 4.33
N HIS A 219 3.67 12.89 3.33
CA HIS A 219 2.65 12.61 2.32
C HIS A 219 2.96 11.35 1.52
N LEU A 220 4.22 11.13 1.12
CA LEU A 220 4.63 9.94 0.39
C LEU A 220 4.43 8.67 1.23
N LEU A 221 4.83 8.68 2.50
CA LEU A 221 4.64 7.55 3.40
C LEU A 221 3.16 7.28 3.69
N LYS A 222 2.38 8.32 3.99
CA LYS A 222 0.93 8.20 4.17
C LYS A 222 0.28 7.53 2.98
N TYR A 223 0.64 7.97 1.78
CA TYR A 223 0.12 7.40 0.54
C TYR A 223 0.58 5.95 0.32
N TYR A 224 1.84 5.62 0.64
CA TYR A 224 2.34 4.24 0.55
C TYR A 224 1.57 3.30 1.47
N PHE A 225 1.40 3.65 2.75
CA PHE A 225 0.67 2.84 3.71
C PHE A 225 -0.83 2.77 3.39
N PHE A 226 -1.41 3.87 2.89
CA PHE A 226 -2.76 3.88 2.33
C PHE A 226 -2.91 2.83 1.21
N CYS A 227 -2.03 2.86 0.20
CA CYS A 227 -2.06 1.91 -0.91
C CYS A 227 -1.88 0.46 -0.43
N LYS A 228 -0.98 0.22 0.54
CA LYS A 228 -0.76 -1.09 1.15
C LYS A 228 -2.04 -1.58 1.84
N HIS A 229 -2.66 -0.74 2.66
CA HIS A 229 -3.88 -1.10 3.38
C HIS A 229 -5.06 -1.37 2.46
N ILE A 230 -5.25 -0.54 1.42
CA ILE A 230 -6.25 -0.79 0.39
C ILE A 230 -6.01 -2.13 -0.28
N ARG A 231 -4.76 -2.45 -0.66
CA ARG A 231 -4.39 -3.75 -1.24
C ARG A 231 -4.73 -4.90 -0.30
N ASP A 232 -4.52 -4.74 1.00
CA ASP A 232 -4.84 -5.78 1.98
C ASP A 232 -6.35 -5.98 2.12
N ILE A 233 -7.15 -4.90 2.18
CA ILE A 233 -8.63 -4.97 2.16
C ILE A 233 -9.12 -5.68 0.89
N VAL A 234 -8.58 -5.28 -0.26
CA VAL A 234 -8.91 -5.87 -1.56
C VAL A 234 -8.59 -7.36 -1.56
N LYS A 235 -7.37 -7.75 -1.19
CA LYS A 235 -6.94 -9.15 -1.14
C LYS A 235 -7.77 -9.98 -0.17
N ALA A 236 -8.10 -9.44 1.01
CA ALA A 236 -8.94 -10.12 1.98
C ALA A 236 -10.34 -10.39 1.42
N SER A 237 -10.95 -9.38 0.80
CA SER A 237 -12.29 -9.47 0.22
C SER A 237 -12.35 -10.45 -0.96
N THR A 238 -11.32 -10.44 -1.81
CA THR A 238 -11.26 -11.35 -2.98
C THR A 238 -10.82 -12.75 -2.63
N ARG A 239 -10.08 -12.95 -1.51
CA ARG A 239 -9.65 -14.27 -1.07
C ARG A 239 -10.87 -15.17 -0.82
N ALA A 240 -11.87 -14.66 -0.11
CA ALA A 240 -13.13 -15.37 0.16
C ALA A 240 -13.81 -15.86 -1.14
N LEU A 241 -13.89 -14.99 -2.14
CA LEU A 241 -14.45 -15.31 -3.47
C LEU A 241 -13.62 -16.36 -4.20
N SER A 242 -12.29 -16.21 -4.18
CA SER A 242 -11.38 -17.16 -4.82
C SER A 242 -11.44 -18.54 -4.16
N SER A 243 -11.62 -18.62 -2.83
CA SER A 243 -11.85 -19.89 -2.13
C SER A 243 -13.19 -20.52 -2.47
N GLY A 244 -14.21 -19.72 -2.83
CA GLY A 244 -15.51 -20.21 -3.33
C GLY A 244 -15.53 -20.48 -4.84
N GLY A 245 -14.37 -20.71 -5.48
CA GLY A 245 -14.29 -21.05 -6.91
C GLY A 245 -14.56 -19.91 -7.88
N VAL A 246 -14.77 -18.67 -7.42
CA VAL A 246 -15.02 -17.52 -8.29
C VAL A 246 -13.68 -17.02 -8.86
N PRO A 247 -13.47 -17.00 -10.19
CA PRO A 247 -12.25 -16.47 -10.79
C PRO A 247 -12.22 -14.94 -10.66
N VAL A 248 -11.34 -14.46 -9.80
CA VAL A 248 -11.10 -13.02 -9.58
C VAL A 248 -9.71 -12.64 -10.07
N GLN A 249 -9.63 -11.56 -10.85
CA GLN A 249 -8.38 -10.94 -11.27
C GLN A 249 -8.29 -9.52 -10.69
N ILE A 250 -7.13 -9.19 -10.12
CA ILE A 250 -6.88 -7.91 -9.47
C ILE A 250 -5.70 -7.25 -10.17
N HIS A 251 -5.94 -6.10 -10.79
CA HIS A 251 -4.91 -5.34 -11.49
C HIS A 251 -4.65 -4.02 -10.74
N PHE A 252 -3.43 -3.87 -10.23
CA PHE A 252 -2.94 -2.59 -9.73
C PHE A 252 -2.20 -1.86 -10.86
N ILE A 253 -2.88 -0.88 -11.45
CA ILE A 253 -2.34 -0.09 -12.56
C ILE A 253 -1.75 1.19 -11.96
N SER A 254 -0.45 1.35 -12.08
CA SER A 254 0.18 2.64 -11.83
C SER A 254 -0.13 3.55 -13.01
N ASN A 255 -0.76 4.70 -12.76
CA ASN A 255 -1.03 5.72 -13.81
C ASN A 255 0.23 6.51 -14.18
N LEU A 256 1.37 6.09 -13.66
CA LEU A 256 2.64 6.74 -13.89
C LEU A 256 3.18 6.29 -15.25
N ALA A 257 3.41 7.26 -16.13
CA ALA A 257 4.09 7.06 -17.39
C ALA A 257 5.51 6.49 -17.16
N LYS A 258 6.12 5.95 -18.23
CA LYS A 258 7.47 5.34 -18.25
C LYS A 258 8.45 6.10 -17.33
N GLY A 259 9.28 5.37 -16.58
CA GLY A 259 9.97 5.81 -15.35
C GLY A 259 10.66 7.18 -15.29
N LYS A 260 11.01 7.79 -16.44
CA LYS A 260 11.56 9.16 -16.50
C LYS A 260 10.48 10.22 -16.31
N ASP A 261 9.35 10.06 -16.97
CA ASP A 261 8.19 10.96 -16.86
C ASP A 261 7.56 10.83 -15.47
N LEU A 262 7.58 9.63 -14.88
CA LEU A 262 7.21 9.36 -13.48
C LEU A 262 7.96 10.25 -12.50
N ILE A 263 9.28 10.28 -12.60
CA ILE A 263 10.15 11.06 -11.72
C ILE A 263 9.80 12.55 -11.91
N ASP A 264 9.78 13.04 -13.14
CA ASP A 264 9.47 14.44 -13.40
C ASP A 264 8.05 14.84 -12.98
N ASP A 265 7.04 13.99 -13.20
CA ASP A 265 5.65 14.26 -12.80
C ASP A 265 5.46 14.18 -11.29
N ILE A 266 6.05 13.17 -10.64
CA ILE A 266 6.05 13.10 -9.18
C ILE A 266 6.74 14.33 -8.63
N TRP A 267 7.92 14.70 -9.12
CA TRP A 267 8.65 15.86 -8.59
C TRP A 267 8.00 17.21 -8.94
N LYS A 268 7.27 17.33 -10.05
CA LYS A 268 6.47 18.53 -10.40
C LYS A 268 5.16 18.62 -9.62
N LYS A 269 4.57 17.48 -9.24
CA LYS A 269 3.30 17.42 -8.50
C LYS A 269 3.49 17.31 -6.98
N ILE A 270 4.64 16.85 -6.50
CA ILE A 270 5.07 16.93 -5.10
C ILE A 270 5.15 18.43 -4.74
N GLY A 271 4.23 18.88 -3.89
CA GLY A 271 4.01 20.29 -3.54
C GLY A 271 2.68 20.87 -4.04
N LYS A 272 1.93 20.14 -4.88
CA LYS A 272 0.52 20.40 -5.17
C LYS A 272 -0.34 19.44 -4.34
N ASP A 273 -1.47 19.91 -3.84
CA ASP A 273 -2.29 19.22 -2.83
C ASP A 273 -2.91 17.88 -3.29
N LYS A 274 -2.85 17.54 -4.58
CA LYS A 274 -3.51 16.34 -5.13
C LYS A 274 -2.60 15.62 -6.11
N ILE A 275 -2.28 14.37 -5.79
CA ILE A 275 -1.52 13.47 -6.65
C ILE A 275 -2.37 12.22 -6.88
N PHE A 276 -2.66 11.91 -8.15
CA PHE A 276 -3.31 10.67 -8.58
C PHE A 276 -2.22 9.74 -9.11
N LEU A 277 -1.90 8.65 -8.39
CA LEU A 277 -0.78 7.77 -8.77
C LEU A 277 -1.24 6.37 -9.18
N PHE A 278 -2.31 5.85 -8.59
CA PHE A 278 -2.74 4.46 -8.82
C PHE A 278 -4.22 4.36 -9.17
N SER A 279 -4.53 3.45 -10.09
CA SER A 279 -5.86 2.91 -10.33
C SER A 279 -5.87 1.41 -10.02
N VAL A 280 -6.90 0.93 -9.36
CA VAL A 280 -7.12 -0.49 -9.08
C VAL A 280 -8.31 -0.94 -9.90
N VAL A 281 -8.13 -1.96 -10.73
CA VAL A 281 -9.21 -2.55 -11.52
C VAL A 281 -9.43 -3.97 -11.04
N PHE A 282 -10.65 -4.25 -10.62
CA PHE A 282 -11.13 -5.59 -10.30
C PHE A 282 -11.86 -6.12 -11.51
N SER A 283 -11.56 -7.34 -11.92
CA SER A 283 -12.29 -8.05 -12.97
C SER A 283 -12.79 -9.40 -12.44
N PHE A 284 -14.09 -9.62 -12.63
CA PHE A 284 -14.82 -10.83 -12.25
C PHE A 284 -15.37 -11.48 -13.52
N PHE A 285 -15.14 -12.79 -13.69
CA PHE A 285 -15.66 -13.58 -14.81
C PHE A 285 -15.47 -12.94 -16.21
N LYS A 286 -14.38 -12.19 -16.42
CA LYS A 286 -14.03 -11.48 -17.66
C LYS A 286 -15.05 -10.42 -18.16
N ARG A 287 -16.23 -10.28 -17.55
CA ARG A 287 -17.30 -9.38 -18.01
C ARG A 287 -17.54 -8.21 -17.06
N HIS A 288 -17.45 -8.48 -15.77
CA HIS A 288 -17.79 -7.48 -14.76
C HIS A 288 -16.50 -6.89 -14.20
N SER A 289 -16.39 -5.57 -14.18
CA SER A 289 -15.23 -4.91 -13.60
C SER A 289 -15.62 -3.72 -12.74
N ILE A 290 -14.91 -3.56 -11.62
CA ILE A 290 -15.05 -2.42 -10.73
C ILE A 290 -13.72 -1.69 -10.72
N ARG A 291 -13.73 -0.40 -11.09
CA ARG A 291 -12.53 0.43 -11.13
C ARG A 291 -12.52 1.38 -9.94
N PHE A 292 -11.35 1.51 -9.34
CA PHE A 292 -11.05 2.43 -8.26
C PHE A 292 -9.87 3.31 -8.66
N THR A 293 -9.89 4.56 -8.23
CA THR A 293 -8.79 5.51 -8.41
C THR A 293 -8.36 6.03 -7.05
N LEU A 294 -7.07 5.87 -6.73
CA LEU A 294 -6.50 6.27 -5.44
C LEU A 294 -5.96 7.70 -5.54
N GLU A 295 -6.59 8.62 -4.82
CA GLU A 295 -6.20 10.03 -4.72
C GLU A 295 -5.48 10.27 -3.38
N SER A 296 -4.22 10.71 -3.48
CA SER A 296 -3.38 11.02 -2.31
C SER A 296 -3.99 12.15 -1.46
N PRO A 297 -3.88 12.08 -0.12
CA PRO A 297 -3.20 11.05 0.66
C PRO A 297 -4.08 9.84 1.05
N THR A 298 -5.41 9.99 1.12
CA THR A 298 -6.29 8.99 1.78
C THR A 298 -7.67 8.82 1.14
N SER A 299 -7.90 9.31 -0.09
CA SER A 299 -9.21 9.20 -0.74
C SER A 299 -9.22 8.14 -1.85
N VAL A 300 -10.32 7.40 -1.95
CA VAL A 300 -10.58 6.50 -3.08
C VAL A 300 -11.79 7.01 -3.84
N ILE A 301 -11.71 7.06 -5.16
CA ILE A 301 -12.85 7.28 -6.04
C ILE A 301 -13.23 5.92 -6.62
N VAL A 302 -14.46 5.49 -6.38
CA VAL A 302 -15.01 4.25 -6.94
C VAL A 302 -15.84 4.61 -8.16
N HIS A 303 -15.47 4.07 -9.31
CA HIS A 303 -16.17 4.29 -10.57
C HIS A 303 -17.23 3.21 -10.74
N LEU A 304 -18.49 3.56 -10.45
CA LEU A 304 -19.64 2.68 -10.62
C LEU A 304 -20.40 3.04 -11.91
N PRO A 305 -21.21 2.12 -12.47
CA PRO A 305 -22.01 2.41 -13.65
C PRO A 305 -22.96 3.61 -13.51
N HIS A 306 -23.38 3.91 -12.28
CA HIS A 306 -24.33 4.99 -11.97
C HIS A 306 -23.67 6.29 -11.51
N GLY A 307 -22.33 6.33 -11.43
CA GLY A 307 -21.58 7.50 -11.02
C GLY A 307 -20.35 7.20 -10.18
N ASP A 308 -19.58 8.24 -9.90
CA ASP A 308 -18.36 8.15 -9.10
C ASP A 308 -18.65 8.44 -7.62
N ILE A 309 -18.26 7.52 -6.73
CA ILE A 309 -18.40 7.69 -5.27
C ILE A 309 -17.01 7.92 -4.66
N ARG A 310 -16.83 9.05 -3.98
CA ARG A 310 -15.60 9.34 -3.24
C ARG A 310 -15.70 8.88 -1.78
N THR A 311 -14.78 8.04 -1.36
CA THR A 311 -14.66 7.62 0.04
C THR A 311 -13.65 8.50 0.78
N ARG A 312 -13.92 8.75 2.07
CA ARG A 312 -13.08 9.58 2.96
C ARG A 312 -12.23 8.76 3.93
N GLY A 313 -12.28 7.43 3.87
CA GLY A 313 -11.53 6.55 4.76
C GLY A 313 -11.65 5.07 4.42
N HIS A 314 -10.84 4.27 5.11
CA HIS A 314 -10.67 2.84 4.86
C HIS A 314 -11.90 2.01 5.21
N ALA A 315 -12.57 2.30 6.33
CA ALA A 315 -13.80 1.63 6.72
C ALA A 315 -14.90 1.81 5.66
N GLN A 316 -15.12 3.06 5.21
CA GLN A 316 -16.07 3.36 4.15
C GLN A 316 -15.70 2.67 2.82
N PHE A 317 -14.41 2.59 2.50
CA PHE A 317 -13.95 1.85 1.33
C PHE A 317 -14.22 0.34 1.46
N GLN A 318 -13.93 -0.25 2.60
CA GLN A 318 -14.19 -1.66 2.87
C GLN A 318 -15.67 -1.99 2.76
N ASP A 319 -16.54 -1.21 3.41
CA ASP A 319 -17.99 -1.39 3.34
C ASP A 319 -18.52 -1.29 1.91
N LEU A 320 -17.99 -0.33 1.14
CA LEU A 320 -18.36 -0.13 -0.25
C LEU A 320 -17.87 -1.31 -1.11
N VAL A 321 -16.64 -1.77 -0.95
CA VAL A 321 -16.10 -2.94 -1.66
C VAL A 321 -16.94 -4.18 -1.34
N SER A 322 -17.26 -4.43 -0.08
CA SER A 322 -18.11 -5.55 0.33
C SER A 322 -19.50 -5.45 -0.30
N ARG A 323 -20.14 -4.28 -0.25
CA ARG A 323 -21.44 -4.04 -0.87
C ARG A 323 -21.42 -4.29 -2.38
N GLU A 324 -20.45 -3.75 -3.09
CA GLU A 324 -20.37 -3.87 -4.55
C GLU A 324 -20.03 -5.31 -4.97
N ILE A 325 -19.19 -6.03 -4.21
CA ILE A 325 -18.96 -7.45 -4.42
C ILE A 325 -20.27 -8.24 -4.27
N ILE A 326 -21.06 -7.97 -3.22
CA ILE A 326 -22.35 -8.64 -3.01
C ILE A 326 -23.32 -8.34 -4.16
N LEU A 327 -23.48 -7.07 -4.54
CA LEU A 327 -24.34 -6.68 -5.66
C LEU A 327 -23.89 -7.32 -6.98
N LEU A 328 -22.58 -7.45 -7.17
CA LEU A 328 -22.04 -8.10 -8.35
C LEU A 328 -22.32 -9.60 -8.38
N LEU A 329 -22.15 -10.29 -7.25
CA LEU A 329 -22.49 -11.71 -7.14
C LEU A 329 -23.97 -11.94 -7.40
N LEU A 330 -24.85 -11.11 -6.81
CA LEU A 330 -26.29 -11.15 -7.06
C LEU A 330 -26.61 -10.99 -8.55
N ARG A 331 -25.93 -10.05 -9.22
CA ARG A 331 -26.09 -9.84 -10.66
C ARG A 331 -25.63 -11.05 -11.47
N ILE A 332 -24.48 -11.64 -11.13
CA ILE A 332 -23.97 -12.84 -11.79
C ILE A 332 -24.96 -14.00 -11.63
N ILE A 333 -25.46 -14.23 -10.41
CA ILE A 333 -26.44 -15.30 -10.15
C ILE A 333 -27.72 -15.05 -10.95
N HIS A 334 -28.21 -13.81 -10.98
CA HIS A 334 -29.40 -13.44 -11.74
C HIS A 334 -29.20 -13.65 -13.25
N GLU A 335 -28.08 -13.20 -13.82
CA GLU A 335 -27.74 -13.40 -15.23
C GLU A 335 -27.65 -14.90 -15.59
N GLN A 336 -27.05 -15.71 -14.72
CA GLN A 336 -26.97 -17.16 -14.91
C GLN A 336 -28.34 -17.84 -14.79
N LEU A 337 -29.18 -17.40 -13.87
CA LEU A 337 -30.53 -17.94 -13.69
C LEU A 337 -31.41 -17.63 -14.91
N ILE A 338 -31.33 -16.41 -15.45
CA ILE A 338 -32.00 -16.07 -16.72
C ILE A 338 -31.49 -16.98 -17.84
N TYR A 339 -30.17 -17.13 -17.97
CA TYR A 339 -29.56 -17.96 -19.01
C TYR A 339 -30.01 -19.43 -18.93
N LEU A 340 -30.04 -20.01 -17.73
CA LEU A 340 -30.42 -21.41 -17.53
C LEU A 340 -31.92 -21.67 -17.68
N THR A 341 -32.76 -20.74 -17.22
CA THR A 341 -34.22 -20.93 -17.23
C THR A 341 -34.87 -20.47 -18.53
N GLY A 342 -34.19 -19.64 -19.33
CA GLY A 342 -34.78 -18.97 -20.49
C GLY A 342 -35.93 -18.02 -20.14
N LEU A 343 -36.10 -17.71 -18.85
CA LEU A 343 -37.09 -16.76 -18.38
C LEU A 343 -36.49 -15.36 -18.52
N ASP A 344 -36.56 -14.81 -19.72
CA ASP A 344 -36.20 -13.41 -20.02
C ASP A 344 -36.97 -12.40 -19.14
N ASN A 345 -38.07 -12.86 -18.53
CA ASN A 345 -38.78 -12.17 -17.49
C ASN A 345 -38.98 -13.10 -16.30
N VAL A 346 -38.05 -13.09 -15.33
CA VAL A 346 -38.46 -13.25 -13.93
C VAL A 346 -39.29 -12.00 -13.59
N VAL A 347 -40.52 -11.96 -14.11
CA VAL A 347 -41.49 -10.94 -13.78
C VAL A 347 -41.62 -10.97 -12.27
N SER A 348 -41.54 -9.78 -11.68
CA SER A 348 -42.00 -9.43 -10.34
C SER A 348 -43.48 -9.80 -10.14
N GLY A 349 -43.82 -11.09 -10.20
CA GLY A 349 -45.12 -11.55 -9.75
C GLY A 349 -45.12 -11.41 -8.23
N GLU A 350 -45.65 -10.28 -7.74
CA GLU A 350 -46.02 -9.91 -6.36
C GLU A 350 -45.30 -10.68 -5.23
N GLY A 351 -43.98 -10.85 -5.35
CA GLY A 351 -43.23 -11.67 -4.42
C GLY A 351 -41.83 -11.16 -4.15
N ASN A 352 -41.48 -11.09 -2.87
CA ASN A 352 -40.20 -10.60 -2.38
C ASN A 352 -39.17 -11.72 -2.44
N TRP A 353 -38.14 -11.55 -3.27
CA TRP A 353 -36.99 -12.44 -3.27
C TRP A 353 -36.01 -11.97 -2.19
N CYS A 354 -35.55 -12.90 -1.34
CA CYS A 354 -34.56 -12.63 -0.31
C CYS A 354 -33.28 -13.41 -0.63
N VAL A 355 -32.11 -12.81 -0.44
CA VAL A 355 -30.83 -13.51 -0.58
C VAL A 355 -30.14 -13.56 0.77
N ASP A 356 -29.86 -14.77 1.24
CA ASP A 356 -29.00 -14.99 2.41
C ASP A 356 -27.55 -15.06 1.93
N VAL A 357 -26.80 -14.01 2.26
CA VAL A 357 -25.42 -13.80 1.86
C VAL A 357 -24.46 -14.73 2.61
N ALA A 358 -24.82 -15.19 3.82
CA ALA A 358 -23.97 -16.10 4.60
C ALA A 358 -24.03 -17.53 4.04
N LEU A 359 -25.16 -17.91 3.44
CA LEU A 359 -25.40 -19.25 2.89
C LEU A 359 -25.42 -19.30 1.35
N LEU A 360 -25.30 -18.16 0.67
CA LEU A 360 -25.44 -18.04 -0.80
C LEU A 360 -26.78 -18.59 -1.32
N LEU A 361 -27.86 -18.47 -0.55
CA LEU A 361 -29.19 -18.99 -0.89
C LEU A 361 -30.15 -17.89 -1.36
N ILE A 362 -30.99 -18.19 -2.35
CA ILE A 362 -32.06 -17.30 -2.84
C ILE A 362 -33.42 -17.89 -2.48
N TYR A 363 -34.22 -17.11 -1.75
CA TYR A 363 -35.60 -17.44 -1.36
C TYR A 363 -36.58 -16.57 -2.12
N LYS A 364 -37.80 -17.07 -2.26
CA LYS A 364 -38.96 -16.31 -2.74
C LYS A 364 -40.05 -16.36 -1.67
N ASP A 365 -40.53 -15.21 -1.22
CA ASP A 365 -41.72 -15.02 -0.38
C ASP A 365 -41.66 -15.52 1.08
N ILE A 366 -40.48 -15.58 1.72
CA ILE A 366 -40.37 -16.03 3.12
C ILE A 366 -39.25 -15.27 3.88
N PRO A 367 -39.52 -14.66 5.06
CA PRO A 367 -38.45 -14.20 5.96
C PRO A 367 -37.83 -15.40 6.70
N PRO A 368 -36.54 -15.37 7.08
CA PRO A 368 -35.90 -16.50 7.74
C PRO A 368 -36.55 -16.76 9.10
N ILE A 369 -37.33 -17.84 9.22
CA ILE A 369 -37.92 -18.24 10.51
C ILE A 369 -37.04 -19.32 11.14
N ILE A 370 -36.49 -18.97 12.29
CA ILE A 370 -35.99 -19.88 13.31
C ILE A 370 -37.21 -20.56 13.96
N SER A 371 -37.05 -21.87 14.19
CA SER A 371 -37.85 -22.75 15.06
C SER A 371 -38.89 -23.68 14.42
N GLU A 372 -38.81 -24.90 14.94
CA GLU A 372 -39.51 -26.12 14.62
C GLU A 372 -40.99 -26.05 15.00
N SER A 373 -41.87 -26.59 14.16
CA SER A 373 -42.79 -27.68 14.54
C SER A 373 -43.96 -27.84 13.57
N SER A 374 -44.44 -29.09 13.50
CA SER A 374 -45.68 -29.60 12.88
C SER A 374 -45.63 -29.94 11.38
N VAL A 375 -45.42 -31.23 11.13
CA VAL A 375 -45.58 -31.91 9.84
C VAL A 375 -46.97 -32.57 9.82
N GLN A 376 -47.79 -32.25 8.83
CA GLN A 376 -48.91 -33.09 8.39
C GLN A 376 -48.69 -33.47 6.93
N GLU A 377 -48.71 -34.77 6.65
CA GLU A 377 -48.55 -35.35 5.31
C GLU A 377 -49.83 -35.14 4.47
N VAL A 378 -49.65 -34.65 3.25
CA VAL A 378 -50.69 -34.54 2.22
C VAL A 378 -50.27 -35.38 1.02
N THR A 379 -51.10 -36.34 0.61
CA THR A 379 -50.91 -37.15 -0.59
C THR A 379 -51.85 -36.72 -1.72
N GLN A 380 -51.31 -36.71 -2.95
CA GLN A 380 -51.92 -36.64 -4.30
C GLN A 380 -51.87 -35.30 -5.10
N ASP A 381 -50.90 -35.28 -6.02
CA ASP A 381 -51.01 -35.13 -7.49
C ASP A 381 -51.67 -33.93 -8.18
N LYS A 382 -51.96 -32.84 -7.46
CA LYS A 382 -52.07 -31.53 -8.13
C LYS A 382 -51.55 -30.43 -7.23
N TRP A 383 -50.37 -29.91 -7.58
CA TRP A 383 -49.71 -28.84 -6.85
C TRP A 383 -50.56 -27.58 -6.90
N SER A 384 -51.14 -27.19 -5.76
CA SER A 384 -51.77 -25.89 -5.61
C SER A 384 -50.70 -24.79 -5.51
N LYS A 385 -50.99 -23.60 -6.04
CA LYS A 385 -50.08 -22.44 -6.03
C LYS A 385 -49.56 -22.06 -4.63
N SER A 386 -50.19 -22.54 -3.55
CA SER A 386 -49.77 -22.33 -2.16
C SER A 386 -48.53 -23.12 -1.75
N LEU A 387 -48.16 -24.19 -2.45
CA LEU A 387 -46.98 -25.02 -2.11
C LEU A 387 -45.64 -24.38 -2.50
N TRP A 388 -45.65 -23.40 -3.42
CA TRP A 388 -44.46 -22.66 -3.86
C TRP A 388 -43.97 -21.61 -2.85
N LYS A 389 -44.61 -21.51 -1.68
CA LYS A 389 -44.27 -20.58 -0.60
C LYS A 389 -43.45 -21.23 0.52
N ARG A 390 -42.72 -22.31 0.24
CA ARG A 390 -41.90 -23.04 1.24
C ARG A 390 -40.41 -23.00 0.89
N PRO A 391 -39.51 -23.02 1.88
CA PRO A 391 -38.07 -23.04 1.62
C PRO A 391 -37.70 -24.30 0.84
N ILE A 392 -36.87 -24.10 -0.18
CA ILE A 392 -36.44 -25.13 -1.12
C ILE A 392 -35.00 -25.50 -0.78
N LYS A 393 -34.78 -26.75 -0.39
CA LYS A 393 -33.46 -27.36 -0.22
C LYS A 393 -33.09 -28.05 -1.52
N ILE A 394 -32.03 -27.58 -2.17
CA ILE A 394 -31.47 -28.25 -3.34
C ILE A 394 -30.36 -29.17 -2.84
N SER A 395 -30.48 -30.47 -3.09
CA SER A 395 -29.50 -31.47 -2.68
C SER A 395 -29.13 -32.38 -3.86
N ILE A 396 -27.84 -32.62 -4.03
CA ILE A 396 -27.34 -33.59 -5.01
C ILE A 396 -27.58 -34.98 -4.43
N VAL A 397 -28.33 -35.82 -5.14
CA VAL A 397 -28.61 -37.18 -4.68
C VAL A 397 -27.42 -38.06 -5.04
N ASN A 398 -26.70 -38.55 -4.03
CA ASN A 398 -25.68 -39.59 -4.19
C ASN A 398 -26.33 -40.95 -4.50
N GLY A 399 -27.00 -41.06 -5.64
CA GLY A 399 -27.36 -42.33 -6.26
C GLY A 399 -26.21 -42.76 -7.18
N GLN A 400 -25.99 -44.07 -7.36
CA GLN A 400 -24.89 -44.62 -8.15
C GLN A 400 -24.68 -43.84 -9.46
N PRO A 401 -23.44 -43.42 -9.76
CA PRO A 401 -23.16 -42.54 -10.88
C PRO A 401 -23.42 -43.29 -12.18
N SER A 402 -24.60 -43.03 -12.76
CA SER A 402 -24.77 -43.17 -14.20
C SER A 402 -23.97 -42.03 -14.83
N PRO A 403 -22.99 -42.31 -15.72
CA PRO A 403 -22.11 -41.28 -16.29
C PRO A 403 -22.85 -40.19 -17.08
N ASP A 404 -24.12 -40.43 -17.42
CA ASP A 404 -24.90 -39.57 -18.32
C ASP A 404 -26.05 -38.82 -17.63
N LYS A 405 -26.23 -38.91 -16.31
CA LYS A 405 -27.38 -38.31 -15.61
C LYS A 405 -27.01 -37.74 -14.24
N LEU A 406 -27.15 -36.42 -14.08
CA LEU A 406 -27.07 -35.75 -12.79
C LEU A 406 -28.48 -35.61 -12.23
N THR A 407 -28.72 -36.17 -11.05
CA THR A 407 -30.04 -36.09 -10.39
C THR A 407 -29.97 -35.06 -9.27
N VAL A 408 -30.62 -33.91 -9.48
CA VAL A 408 -30.74 -32.85 -8.48
C VAL A 408 -32.10 -32.99 -7.83
N LYS A 409 -32.12 -33.26 -6.52
CA LYS A 409 -33.35 -33.38 -5.76
C LYS A 409 -33.65 -32.06 -5.06
N ILE A 410 -34.83 -31.55 -5.37
CA ILE A 410 -35.34 -30.30 -4.86
C ILE A 410 -36.36 -30.66 -3.78
N ASP A 411 -35.92 -30.62 -2.53
CA ASP A 411 -36.73 -30.94 -1.36
C ASP A 411 -37.36 -29.65 -0.80
N ALA A 412 -38.68 -29.53 -0.88
CA ALA A 412 -39.42 -28.49 -0.18
C ALA A 412 -39.81 -28.98 1.23
N PHE A 413 -39.65 -28.12 2.24
CA PHE A 413 -39.90 -28.51 3.63
C PHE A 413 -41.34 -29.03 3.84
N GLY A 414 -41.46 -30.26 4.36
CA GLY A 414 -42.75 -30.91 4.64
C GLY A 414 -43.42 -31.63 3.47
N ILE A 415 -42.68 -31.99 2.41
CA ILE A 415 -43.15 -32.85 1.31
C ILE A 415 -42.26 -34.10 1.24
N SER A 416 -42.84 -35.29 1.47
CA SER A 416 -42.08 -36.55 1.53
C SER A 416 -41.58 -37.06 0.17
N LYS A 417 -42.07 -36.49 -0.95
CA LYS A 417 -41.58 -36.72 -2.32
C LYS A 417 -41.56 -35.40 -3.12
N GLY A 418 -40.39 -34.77 -3.23
CA GLY A 418 -40.16 -33.62 -4.12
C GLY A 418 -39.90 -34.05 -5.57
N PRO A 419 -40.05 -33.14 -6.56
CA PRO A 419 -39.65 -33.43 -7.94
C PRO A 419 -38.14 -33.64 -8.01
N GLU A 420 -37.73 -34.76 -8.61
CA GLU A 420 -36.34 -34.97 -9.02
C GLU A 420 -36.13 -34.30 -10.38
N LEU A 421 -35.30 -33.26 -10.40
CA LEU A 421 -34.83 -32.68 -11.64
C LEU A 421 -33.65 -33.54 -12.12
N VAL A 422 -33.96 -34.53 -12.96
CA VAL A 422 -32.94 -35.32 -13.67
C VAL A 422 -32.46 -34.48 -14.83
N ILE A 423 -31.27 -33.88 -14.70
CA ILE A 423 -30.59 -33.22 -15.80
C ILE A 423 -29.90 -34.32 -16.61
N GLY A 424 -30.62 -34.81 -17.62
CA GLY A 424 -30.20 -35.88 -18.52
C GLY A 424 -30.70 -35.59 -19.94
N GLY A 425 -29.91 -35.96 -20.94
CA GLY A 425 -30.29 -35.78 -22.34
C GLY A 425 -31.56 -36.58 -22.63
N ASN A 426 -32.52 -35.98 -23.34
CA ASN A 426 -33.64 -36.71 -23.92
C ASN A 426 -33.10 -37.87 -24.76
N GLU A 427 -33.79 -39.00 -24.68
CA GLU A 427 -33.44 -40.29 -25.30
C GLU A 427 -32.68 -40.13 -26.62
N GLY A 428 -31.39 -40.51 -26.61
CA GLY A 428 -30.56 -40.62 -27.81
C GLY A 428 -29.58 -39.47 -28.08
N LYS A 429 -29.51 -38.41 -27.26
CA LYS A 429 -28.44 -37.40 -27.38
C LYS A 429 -27.58 -37.39 -26.13
N HIS A 430 -26.34 -37.88 -26.26
CA HIS A 430 -25.31 -37.75 -25.22
C HIS A 430 -25.14 -36.28 -24.84
N ILE A 431 -25.33 -35.97 -23.56
CA ILE A 431 -24.78 -34.75 -22.96
C ILE A 431 -23.26 -34.86 -23.14
N ARG A 432 -22.61 -33.85 -23.72
CA ARG A 432 -21.15 -33.83 -23.79
C ARG A 432 -20.65 -33.96 -22.35
N LYS A 433 -19.79 -34.94 -22.08
CA LYS A 433 -19.22 -35.23 -20.75
C LYS A 433 -18.76 -33.96 -20.00
N GLU A 434 -18.19 -33.03 -20.76
CA GLU A 434 -17.78 -31.69 -20.32
C GLU A 434 -18.90 -30.87 -19.66
N PHE A 435 -20.15 -30.95 -20.14
CA PHE A 435 -21.29 -30.20 -19.61
C PHE A 435 -21.81 -30.78 -18.28
N GLY A 436 -21.76 -32.11 -18.12
CA GLY A 436 -22.07 -32.78 -16.86
C GLY A 436 -21.03 -32.46 -15.77
N GLU A 437 -19.74 -32.44 -16.15
CA GLU A 437 -18.63 -32.07 -15.28
C GLU A 437 -18.69 -30.59 -14.87
N ILE A 438 -19.08 -29.67 -15.77
CA ILE A 438 -19.25 -28.24 -15.47
C ILE A 438 -20.41 -27.97 -14.50
N ILE A 439 -21.56 -28.64 -14.67
CA ILE A 439 -22.70 -28.48 -13.75
C ILE A 439 -22.38 -29.09 -12.38
N TYR A 440 -21.66 -30.21 -12.36
CA TYR A 440 -21.21 -30.87 -11.13
C TYR A 440 -20.19 -30.02 -10.37
N GLU A 441 -19.18 -29.46 -11.05
CA GLU A 441 -18.22 -28.53 -10.44
C GLU A 441 -18.90 -27.23 -9.98
N PHE A 442 -19.87 -26.71 -10.75
CA PHE A 442 -20.63 -25.50 -10.40
C PHE A 442 -21.49 -25.70 -9.14
N LEU A 443 -22.14 -26.85 -8.98
CA LEU A 443 -22.97 -27.16 -7.82
C LEU A 443 -22.17 -27.58 -6.59
N ILE A 444 -20.92 -28.01 -6.75
CA ILE A 444 -19.98 -28.27 -5.65
C ILE A 444 -19.25 -26.99 -5.20
N SER A 445 -19.08 -26.03 -6.10
CA SER A 445 -18.42 -24.74 -5.82
C SER A 445 -19.35 -23.70 -5.19
N LEU A 446 -20.66 -23.88 -5.33
CA LEU A 446 -21.71 -23.22 -4.55
C LEU A 446 -21.84 -23.91 -3.19
#